data_AF-A0AAV6TTH0-F1
#
_entry.id   AF-A0AAV6TTH0-F1
#
_cell.length_a   1.000
_cell.length_b   1.000
_cell.length_c   1.000
_cell.angle_alpha   90.00
_cell.angle_beta   90.00
_cell.angle_gamma   90.00
#
_symmetry.space_group_name_H-M   'P 1'
#
loop_
_entity.id
_entity.type
_entity.pdbx_description
1 polymer ?
#
loop_
_entity_poly.entity_id
_entity_poly.type
_entity_poly.pdbx_seq_one_letter_code
_entity_poly.pdbx_strand_id
1 'polypeptide(L)' 'MTPEVTEGTFGPYRESTMVLLLAQLVHPKSRGTVRLNSTDPYDPPLIDPNYYEDPQDLKDMVEGWAHIFENT' A
#
# COMPACT_ATOMS: atom_id res chain seq x y z
N MET A 1 -1.35 1.10 -15.36
CA MET A 1 -1.92 -0.21 -15.72
C MET A 1 -2.22 -0.17 -17.21
N THR A 2 -1.78 -1.16 -18.00
CA THR A 2 -2.10 -1.20 -19.43
C THR A 2 -3.55 -1.64 -19.63
N PRO A 3 -4.20 -1.27 -20.76
CA PRO A 3 -5.57 -1.71 -21.05
C PRO A 3 -5.75 -3.22 -20.98
N GLU A 4 -4.73 -3.97 -21.40
CA GLU A 4 -4.69 -5.44 -21.33
C GLU A 4 -4.75 -5.97 -19.89
N VAL A 5 -3.97 -5.40 -18.96
CA VAL A 5 -3.99 -5.82 -17.55
C VAL A 5 -5.32 -5.44 -16.90
N THR A 6 -5.89 -4.28 -17.25
CA THR A 6 -7.21 -3.87 -16.78
C THR A 6 -8.30 -4.82 -17.26
N GLU A 7 -8.30 -5.18 -18.55
CA GLU A 7 -9.25 -6.13 -19.11
C GLU A 7 -9.11 -7.52 -18.47
N GLY A 8 -7.88 -8.02 -18.34
CA GLY A 8 -7.61 -9.33 -17.73
C GLY A 8 -7.99 -9.39 -16.25
N THR A 9 -7.88 -8.27 -15.52
CA THR A 9 -8.17 -8.22 -14.07
C THR A 9 -9.65 -7.98 -13.78
N PHE A 10 -10.29 -7.03 -14.48
CA PHE A 10 -11.65 -6.56 -14.17
C PHE A 10 -12.71 -7.00 -15.18
N GLY A 11 -12.31 -7.39 -16.39
CA GLY A 11 -13.21 -7.82 -17.47
C GLY A 11 -14.21 -8.92 -17.05
N PRO A 12 -13.78 -9.98 -16.35
CA PRO A 12 -14.68 -11.05 -15.89
C PRO A 12 -15.74 -10.59 -14.86
N TYR A 13 -15.56 -9.43 -14.24
CA TYR A 13 -16.40 -8.93 -13.14
C TYR A 13 -17.21 -7.69 -13.51
N ARG A 14 -17.31 -7.32 -14.80
CA ARG A 14 -17.98 -6.08 -15.27
C ARG A 14 -19.41 -5.88 -14.77
N GLU A 15 -20.17 -6.96 -14.71
CA GLU A 15 -21.58 -6.93 -14.30
C GLU A 15 -21.76 -7.38 -12.83
N SER A 16 -20.66 -7.58 -12.12
CA SER A 16 -20.66 -7.99 -10.72
C SER A 16 -20.48 -6.77 -9.81
N THR A 17 -21.14 -6.79 -8.65
CA THR A 17 -20.77 -5.87 -7.57
C THR A 17 -19.38 -6.24 -7.07
N MET A 18 -18.43 -5.33 -7.26
CA MET A 18 -17.08 -5.48 -6.72
C MET A 18 -16.95 -4.73 -5.40
N VAL A 19 -16.30 -5.34 -4.42
CA VAL A 19 -15.91 -4.71 -3.17
C VAL A 19 -14.39 -4.64 -3.13
N LEU A 20 -13.84 -3.44 -2.93
CA LEU A 20 -12.42 -3.25 -2.69
C LEU A 20 -12.19 -3.17 -1.18
N LEU A 21 -11.43 -4.13 -0.65
CA LEU A 21 -11.07 -4.18 0.75
C LEU A 21 -9.62 -3.67 0.88
N LEU A 22 -9.46 -2.54 1.56
CA LEU A 22 -8.16 -1.91 1.78
C LEU A 22 -7.84 -1.95 3.28
N ALA A 23 -6.75 -2.63 3.63
CA ALA A 23 -6.19 -2.64 4.98
C ALA A 23 -4.82 -1.96 4.97
N GLN A 24 -4.56 -1.14 5.99
CA GLN A 24 -3.30 -0.43 6.16
C GLN A 24 -2.98 -0.26 7.65
N LEU A 25 -1.70 -0.12 7.98
CA LEU A 25 -1.27 0.22 9.34
C LEU A 25 -1.58 1.70 9.62
N VAL A 26 -2.32 1.95 10.69
CA VAL A 26 -2.66 3.33 11.14
C VAL A 26 -1.58 3.96 12.02
N HIS A 27 -0.68 3.16 12.57
CA HIS A 27 0.41 3.62 13.42
C HIS A 27 1.67 2.76 13.22
N PRO A 28 2.28 2.80 12.02
CA PRO A 28 3.52 2.08 11.77
C PRO A 28 4.63 2.59 12.70
N LYS A 29 5.44 1.66 13.20
CA LYS A 29 6.64 1.94 13.99
C LYS A 29 7.81 2.33 13.10
N SER A 30 7.88 1.81 11.88
CA SER A 30 8.85 2.22 10.86
C SER A 30 8.88 3.74 10.67
N ARG A 31 10.07 4.26 10.40
CA ARG A 31 10.30 5.68 10.14
C ARG A 31 11.12 5.85 8.86
N GLY A 32 10.53 6.60 7.92
CA GLY A 32 11.17 7.01 6.69
C GLY A 32 11.80 8.40 6.77
N THR A 33 12.39 8.84 5.67
CA THR A 33 12.97 10.17 5.52
C THR A 33 12.47 10.87 4.27
N VAL A 34 12.41 12.20 4.35
CA VAL A 34 12.24 13.09 3.20
C VAL A 34 13.37 14.10 3.24
N ARG A 35 14.12 14.22 2.15
CA ARG A 35 15.28 15.11 2.04
C ARG A 35 15.21 15.93 0.77
N LEU A 36 15.74 17.15 0.83
CA LEU A 36 15.96 17.94 -0.39
C LEU A 36 16.92 17.18 -1.30
N ASN A 37 16.57 17.10 -2.58
CA ASN A 37 17.46 16.55 -3.60
C ASN A 37 18.48 17.59 -4.08
N SER A 38 18.07 18.86 -4.14
CA SER A 38 18.92 19.99 -4.50
C SER A 38 18.41 21.28 -3.82
N THR A 39 19.01 22.42 -4.15
CA THR A 39 18.53 23.76 -3.76
C THR A 39 17.42 24.30 -4.66
N ASP A 40 17.13 23.65 -5.80
CA ASP A 40 16.04 24.04 -6.69
C ASP A 40 14.69 23.60 -6.07
N PRO A 41 13.74 24.52 -5.80
CA PRO A 41 12.44 24.15 -5.24
C PRO A 41 11.55 23.34 -6.20
N TYR A 42 11.90 23.26 -7.48
CA TYR A 42 11.17 22.46 -8.48
C TYR A 42 11.73 21.05 -8.64
N ASP A 43 12.91 20.76 -8.08
CA ASP A 43 13.44 19.40 -8.07
C ASP A 43 12.64 18.52 -7.10
N PRO A 44 12.28 17.29 -7.50
CA PRO A 44 11.55 16.39 -6.62
C PRO A 44 12.44 16.01 -5.41
N PRO A 45 11.87 15.90 -4.20
CA PRO A 45 12.63 15.48 -3.02
C PRO A 45 13.01 14.00 -3.10
N LEU A 46 14.04 13.63 -2.32
CA LEU A 46 14.38 12.23 -2.07
C LEU A 46 13.46 11.70 -0.97
N ILE A 47 12.62 10.73 -1.31
CA ILE A 47 11.67 10.10 -0.38
C ILE A 47 12.09 8.64 -0.18
N ASP A 48 12.35 8.27 1.07
CA ASP A 48 12.54 6.89 1.48
C ASP A 48 11.52 6.57 2.58
N PRO A 49 10.39 5.92 2.26
CA PRO A 49 9.36 5.63 3.25
C PRO A 49 9.79 4.59 4.30
N ASN A 50 10.80 3.77 3.98
CA ASN A 50 11.31 2.71 4.85
C ASN A 50 10.21 1.76 5.37
N TYR A 51 9.29 1.37 4.49
CA TYR A 51 8.14 0.54 4.86
C TYR A 51 8.59 -0.81 5.44
N TYR A 52 8.01 -1.19 6.57
CA TYR A 52 8.23 -2.47 7.24
C TYR A 52 9.68 -2.71 7.71
N GLU A 53 10.48 -1.65 7.89
CA GLU A 53 11.76 -1.74 8.59
C GLU A 53 11.61 -2.33 10.00
N ASP A 54 10.62 -1.86 10.78
CA ASP A 54 10.31 -2.48 12.07
C ASP A 54 9.55 -3.79 11.78
N PRO A 55 10.08 -4.95 12.19
CA PRO A 55 9.44 -6.22 11.90
C PRO A 55 8.04 -6.36 12.53
N GLN A 56 7.71 -5.55 13.54
CA GLN A 56 6.36 -5.51 14.10
C GLN A 56 5.33 -5.01 13.07
N ASP A 57 5.69 -4.05 12.22
CA ASP A 57 4.75 -3.50 11.24
C ASP A 57 4.25 -4.59 10.28
N LEU A 58 5.16 -5.48 9.84
CA LEU A 58 4.77 -6.59 8.98
C LEU A 58 3.91 -7.62 9.73
N LYS A 59 4.24 -7.89 10.99
CA LYS A 59 3.47 -8.80 11.84
C LYS A 59 2.05 -8.29 12.07
N ASP A 60 1.90 -7.01 12.41
CA ASP A 60 0.59 -6.37 12.65
C ASP A 60 -0.26 -6.36 11.37
N MET A 61 0.36 -6.17 10.20
CA MET A 61 -0.33 -6.23 8.92
C MET A 61 -0.89 -7.64 8.64
N VAL A 62 -0.08 -8.67 8.86
CA VAL A 62 -0.49 -10.07 8.65
C VAL A 62 -1.61 -10.46 9.62
N GLU A 63 -1.49 -10.11 10.90
CA GLU A 63 -2.53 -10.34 11.91
C GLU A 63 -3.83 -9.62 11.52
N GLY A 64 -3.77 -8.37 11.08
CA GLY A 64 -4.94 -7.62 10.61
C GLY A 64 -5.66 -8.29 9.44
N TRP A 65 -4.92 -8.80 8.45
CA TRP A 65 -5.51 -9.55 7.34
C TRP A 65 -6.10 -10.89 7.77
N ALA A 66 -5.42 -11.65 8.63
CA ALA A 66 -5.94 -12.90 9.17
C ALA A 66 -7.29 -12.67 9.88
N HIS A 67 -7.40 -11.62 10.69
CA HIS A 67 -8.65 -11.25 11.34
C HIS A 67 -9.78 -10.89 10.37
N ILE A 68 -9.49 -10.26 9.23
CA ILE A 68 -10.50 -9.97 8.22
C ILE A 68 -11.06 -11.28 7.63
N PHE A 69 -10.21 -12.26 7.32
CA PHE A 69 -10.66 -13.48 6.65
C PHE A 69 -11.19 -14.57 7.58
N GLU A 70 -10.79 -14.58 8.86
CA GLU A 70 -11.23 -15.59 9.84
C GLU A 70 -12.56 -15.23 10.52
N ASN A 71 -12.94 -13.95 10.52
CA ASN A 71 -14.13 -13.43 11.21
C ASN A 71 -15.21 -12.85 10.27
N THR A 72 -15.13 -13.13 8.96
CA THR A 72 -16.18 -12.85 7.97
C THR A 72 -16.87 -14.15 7.56
#